data_AF-A0A811UV10-F1
#
_entry.id   AF-A0A811UV10-F1
#
_cell.length_a   1.000
_cell.length_b   1.000
_cell.length_c   1.000
_cell.angle_alpha   90.00
_cell.angle_beta   90.00
_cell.angle_gamma   90.00
#
_symmetry.space_group_name_H-M   'P 1'
#
loop_
_entity.id
_entity.type
_entity.pdbx_description
1 polymer ?
#
loop_
_entity_poly.entity_id
_entity_poly.type
_entity_poly.pdbx_seq_one_letter_code
_entity_poly.pdbx_strand_id
1 'polypeptide(L)'
;MEEKNKDNSSLACDIVEGCKTKAKTGSNLISINFFRLFRVMRLVKLLSKGEGIRTLLWTFIKSFQALPYVALLIIMLFFIYAVIGMQVFGKINLKDDTAIHRNNNFQTFPQAVLVLFRSATGEGWQDIMMSCSTNEDVLCDPNSDMTKDCGSNIAFPYFISFYVLCSFLVSS
;
A
#
# COMPACT_ATOMS: atom_id res chain seq x y z
N MET A 1 1.93 48.44 -17.76
CA MET A 1 1.59 47.92 -19.10
C MET A 1 1.92 46.43 -19.10
N GLU A 2 0.89 45.62 -19.31
CA GLU A 2 0.98 44.26 -19.87
C GLU A 2 1.94 44.26 -21.08
N GLU A 3 2.64 43.18 -21.44
CA GLU A 3 2.05 41.92 -21.87
C GLU A 3 3.03 40.73 -21.79
N LYS A 4 2.40 39.58 -21.64
CA LYS A 4 2.91 38.20 -21.69
C LYS A 4 3.73 37.93 -22.95
N ASN A 5 4.96 37.44 -22.75
CA ASN A 5 5.73 36.76 -23.80
C ASN A 5 5.06 35.41 -24.12
N LYS A 6 4.56 35.29 -25.35
CA LYS A 6 3.68 34.24 -25.85
C LYS A 6 4.56 33.09 -26.33
N ASP A 7 4.58 31.98 -25.59
CA ASP A 7 5.29 30.76 -26.00
C ASP A 7 4.77 30.28 -27.36
N ASN A 8 5.71 30.29 -28.29
CA ASN A 8 5.61 30.02 -29.71
C ASN A 8 5.44 28.51 -29.92
N SER A 9 4.21 28.00 -29.82
CA SER A 9 3.86 26.64 -30.28
C SER A 9 3.47 26.72 -31.75
N SER A 10 4.47 26.55 -32.61
CA SER A 10 4.39 26.44 -34.06
C SER A 10 3.17 25.64 -34.53
N LEU A 11 2.25 26.32 -35.19
CA LEU A 11 1.09 25.73 -35.86
C LEU A 11 1.56 25.24 -37.24
N ALA A 12 1.93 23.96 -37.35
CA ALA A 12 2.10 23.32 -38.65
C ALA A 12 0.77 22.66 -39.04
N CYS A 13 -0.04 23.33 -39.85
CA CYS A 13 -1.07 22.66 -40.67
C CYS A 13 -0.69 22.88 -42.13
N ASP A 14 -0.26 21.80 -42.80
CA ASP A 14 -0.05 21.77 -44.25
C ASP A 14 -1.39 21.48 -44.96
N ILE A 15 -1.61 22.10 -46.11
CA ILE A 15 -2.89 22.13 -46.84
C ILE A 15 -3.37 20.74 -47.32
N VAL A 16 -2.50 19.71 -47.25
CA VAL A 16 -2.75 18.37 -47.81
C VAL A 16 -3.22 17.35 -46.76
N GLU A 17 -2.99 17.57 -45.46
CA GLU A 17 -3.41 16.63 -44.40
C GLU A 17 -4.19 17.39 -43.32
N GLY A 18 -5.51 17.14 -43.23
CA GLY A 18 -6.40 17.84 -42.31
C GLY A 18 -5.88 17.88 -40.87
N CYS A 19 -5.99 19.03 -40.19
CA CYS A 19 -5.50 19.22 -38.83
C CYS A 19 -6.05 18.11 -37.90
N LYS A 20 -5.22 17.13 -37.52
CA LYS A 20 -5.54 16.17 -36.45
C LYS A 20 -5.44 16.89 -35.11
N THR A 21 -6.57 17.14 -34.48
CA THR A 21 -6.64 17.60 -33.09
C THR A 21 -6.06 16.52 -32.18
N LYS A 22 -4.88 16.76 -31.59
CA LYS A 22 -4.38 15.96 -30.46
C LYS A 22 -5.27 16.23 -29.24
N ALA A 23 -6.30 15.41 -29.05
CA ALA A 23 -7.04 15.37 -27.80
C ALA A 23 -6.10 14.92 -26.67
N LYS A 24 -5.78 15.81 -25.73
CA LYS A 24 -5.12 15.45 -24.47
C LYS A 24 -6.10 14.65 -23.60
N THR A 25 -6.10 13.32 -23.75
CA THR A 25 -6.85 12.41 -22.87
C THR A 25 -5.99 12.02 -21.67
N GLY A 26 -5.97 12.88 -20.63
CA GLY A 26 -5.18 12.67 -19.41
C GLY A 26 -5.99 12.61 -18.09
N SER A 27 -7.31 12.85 -18.12
CA SER A 27 -8.15 12.90 -16.91
C SER A 27 -9.49 12.16 -17.04
N ASN A 28 -9.88 11.76 -18.26
CA ASN A 28 -11.17 11.12 -18.52
C ASN A 28 -11.13 9.58 -18.39
N LEU A 29 -9.95 8.95 -18.41
CA LEU A 29 -9.82 7.48 -18.33
C LEU A 29 -10.05 6.92 -16.93
N ILE A 30 -9.55 7.61 -15.89
CA ILE A 30 -9.74 7.21 -14.49
C ILE A 30 -11.21 7.34 -14.09
N SER A 31 -11.86 8.45 -14.50
CA SER A 31 -13.27 8.72 -14.20
C SER A 31 -14.23 7.69 -14.82
N ILE A 32 -14.04 7.28 -16.09
CA ILE A 32 -14.93 6.30 -16.75
C ILE A 32 -14.84 4.91 -16.10
N ASN A 33 -13.64 4.45 -15.71
CA ASN A 33 -13.48 3.19 -14.99
C ASN A 33 -14.08 3.25 -13.57
N PHE A 34 -13.99 4.39 -12.89
CA PHE A 34 -14.67 4.60 -11.61
C PHE A 34 -16.20 4.57 -11.74
N PHE A 35 -16.77 5.17 -12.80
CA PHE A 35 -18.20 5.09 -13.08
C PHE A 35 -18.71 3.67 -13.36
N ARG A 36 -17.85 2.77 -13.85
CA ARG A 36 -18.17 1.34 -13.98
C ARG A 36 -18.36 0.66 -12.62
N LEU A 37 -17.66 1.10 -11.56
CA LEU A 37 -17.83 0.55 -10.20
C LEU A 37 -19.21 0.83 -9.61
N PHE A 38 -19.88 1.93 -9.99
CA PHE A 38 -21.26 2.19 -9.57
C PHE A 38 -22.25 1.12 -10.05
N ARG A 39 -21.95 0.40 -11.14
CA ARG A 39 -22.79 -0.71 -11.58
C ARG A 39 -22.76 -1.87 -10.58
N VAL A 40 -21.65 -2.06 -9.86
CA VAL A 40 -21.51 -3.09 -8.81
C VAL A 40 -22.40 -2.76 -7.60
N MET A 41 -22.60 -1.47 -7.28
CA MET A 41 -23.54 -1.04 -6.22
C MET A 41 -24.97 -1.49 -6.49
N ARG A 42 -25.40 -1.55 -7.76
CA ARG A 42 -26.71 -2.09 -8.14
C ARG A 42 -26.84 -3.58 -7.79
N LEU A 43 -25.75 -4.34 -7.91
CA LEU A 43 -25.68 -5.75 -7.54
C LEU A 43 -25.84 -5.94 -6.02
N VAL A 44 -25.13 -5.13 -5.23
CA VAL A 44 -25.27 -5.08 -3.76
C VAL A 44 -26.71 -4.73 -3.37
N LYS A 45 -27.34 -3.79 -4.10
CA LYS A 45 -28.73 -3.38 -3.89
C LYS A 45 -29.77 -4.46 -4.23
N LEU A 46 -29.42 -5.44 -5.08
CA LEU A 46 -30.25 -6.61 -5.37
C LEU A 46 -30.12 -7.65 -4.25
N LEU A 47 -28.92 -7.87 -3.72
CA LEU A 47 -28.68 -8.77 -2.58
C LEU A 47 -29.35 -8.25 -1.29
N SER A 48 -29.46 -6.93 -1.12
CA SER A 48 -30.16 -6.31 0.02
C SER A 48 -31.69 -6.39 -0.05
N LYS A 49 -32.29 -7.01 -1.08
CA LYS A 49 -33.74 -7.22 -1.17
C LYS A 49 -34.24 -8.41 -0.35
N GLY A 50 -33.35 -9.36 -0.03
CA GLY A 50 -33.67 -10.47 0.87
C GLY A 50 -33.66 -10.00 2.33
N GLU A 51 -34.75 -10.24 3.06
CA GLU A 51 -34.89 -9.85 4.47
C GLU A 51 -33.75 -10.40 5.34
N GLY A 52 -33.31 -11.64 5.10
CA GLY A 52 -32.18 -12.26 5.81
C GLY A 52 -30.83 -11.57 5.58
N ILE A 53 -30.51 -11.20 4.34
CA ILE A 53 -29.24 -10.52 4.00
C ILE A 53 -29.23 -9.11 4.60
N ARG A 54 -30.38 -8.42 4.58
CA ARG A 54 -30.52 -7.08 5.17
C ARG A 54 -30.30 -7.11 6.68
N THR A 55 -30.83 -8.12 7.38
CA THR A 55 -30.58 -8.33 8.80
C THR A 55 -29.10 -8.58 9.07
N LEU A 56 -28.44 -9.48 8.32
CA LEU A 56 -27.00 -9.75 8.48
C LEU A 56 -26.12 -8.51 8.26
N LEU A 57 -26.37 -7.75 7.19
CA LEU A 57 -25.66 -6.49 6.92
C LEU A 57 -25.91 -5.46 8.01
N TRP A 58 -27.14 -5.36 8.52
CA TRP A 58 -27.48 -4.44 9.61
C TRP A 58 -26.79 -4.83 10.92
N THR A 59 -26.73 -6.13 11.24
CA THR A 59 -25.99 -6.65 12.40
C THR A 59 -24.48 -6.41 12.25
N PHE A 60 -23.92 -6.59 11.04
CA PHE A 60 -22.52 -6.28 10.75
C PHE A 60 -22.20 -4.79 10.97
N ILE A 61 -23.04 -3.90 10.44
CA ILE A 61 -22.90 -2.44 10.62
C ILE A 61 -23.05 -2.05 12.10
N LYS A 62 -23.99 -2.64 12.83
CA LYS A 62 -24.13 -2.44 14.29
C LYS A 62 -22.88 -2.87 15.06
N SER A 63 -22.20 -3.92 14.60
CA SER A 63 -20.97 -4.41 15.23
C SER A 63 -19.81 -3.43 15.09
N PHE A 64 -19.77 -2.60 14.03
CA PHE A 64 -18.77 -1.51 13.90
C PHE A 64 -18.85 -0.46 15.00
N GLN A 65 -19.94 -0.38 15.76
CA GLN A 65 -20.03 0.55 16.88
C GLN A 65 -19.08 0.16 18.04
N ALA A 66 -18.75 -1.13 18.17
CA ALA A 66 -17.84 -1.64 19.20
C ALA A 66 -16.36 -1.71 18.73
N LEU A 67 -16.11 -1.72 17.41
CA LEU A 67 -14.79 -1.87 16.82
C LEU A 67 -13.86 -0.63 16.78
N PRO A 68 -14.31 0.64 16.96
CA PRO A 68 -13.42 1.76 16.66
C PRO A 68 -12.29 1.87 17.68
N TYR A 69 -12.52 1.50 18.94
CA TYR A 69 -11.49 1.53 19.98
C TYR A 69 -10.36 0.54 19.68
N VAL A 70 -10.68 -0.69 19.28
CA VAL A 70 -9.70 -1.71 18.90
C VAL A 70 -9.00 -1.32 17.59
N ALA A 71 -9.74 -0.81 16.61
CA ALA A 71 -9.16 -0.34 15.35
C ALA A 71 -8.15 0.79 15.54
N LEU A 72 -8.40 1.73 16.45
CA LEU A 72 -7.44 2.79 16.80
C LEU A 72 -6.15 2.22 17.39
N LEU A 73 -6.25 1.20 18.27
CA LEU A 73 -5.08 0.53 18.82
C LEU A 73 -4.28 -0.21 17.74
N ILE A 74 -4.95 -0.88 16.81
CA ILE A 74 -4.31 -1.54 15.67
C ILE A 74 -3.58 -0.53 14.78
N ILE A 75 -4.22 0.60 14.44
CA ILE A 75 -3.60 1.66 13.64
C ILE A 75 -2.36 2.22 14.35
N MET A 76 -2.46 2.48 15.66
CA MET A 76 -1.33 2.95 16.46
C MET A 76 -0.17 1.93 16.46
N LEU A 77 -0.48 0.63 16.64
CA LEU A 77 0.51 -0.44 16.57
C LEU A 77 1.22 -0.45 15.22
N PHE A 78 0.46 -0.41 14.13
CA PHE A 78 1.00 -0.38 12.77
C PHE A 78 1.89 0.84 12.53
N PHE A 79 1.50 2.01 13.04
CA PHE A 79 2.30 3.22 12.91
C PHE A 79 3.67 3.09 13.59
N ILE A 80 3.69 2.64 14.86
CA ILE A 80 4.92 2.48 15.63
C ILE A 80 5.85 1.48 14.95
N TYR A 81 5.33 0.30 14.58
CA TYR A 81 6.12 -0.74 13.93
C TYR A 81 6.60 -0.28 12.54
N ALA A 82 5.77 0.39 11.75
CA ALA A 82 6.20 0.88 10.43
C ALA A 82 7.37 1.86 10.54
N VAL A 83 7.33 2.80 11.50
CA VAL A 83 8.43 3.73 11.74
C VAL A 83 9.70 3.00 12.17
N ILE A 84 9.60 2.09 13.14
CA ILE A 84 10.75 1.29 13.60
C ILE A 84 11.33 0.45 12.44
N GLY A 85 10.47 -0.21 11.67
CA GLY A 85 10.86 -1.04 10.53
C GLY A 85 11.58 -0.23 9.44
N MET A 86 11.14 0.99 9.15
CA MET A 86 11.86 1.89 8.23
C MET A 86 13.26 2.25 8.73
N GLN A 87 13.42 2.51 10.04
CA GLN A 87 14.71 2.87 10.61
C GLN A 87 15.71 1.71 10.59
N VAL A 88 15.23 0.48 10.87
CA VAL A 88 16.09 -0.70 10.99
C VAL A 88 16.30 -1.41 9.65
N PHE A 89 15.24 -1.58 8.86
CA PHE A 89 15.23 -2.41 7.65
C PHE A 89 15.12 -1.59 6.35
N GLY A 90 15.00 -0.27 6.42
CA GLY A 90 14.83 0.59 5.25
C GLY A 90 16.07 0.71 4.35
N LYS A 91 17.22 0.16 4.77
CA LYS A 91 18.48 0.16 4.02
C LYS A 91 18.78 -1.18 3.34
N ILE A 92 17.92 -2.19 3.50
CA ILE A 92 18.08 -3.49 2.87
C ILE A 92 17.87 -3.35 1.35
N ASN A 93 18.71 -4.02 0.57
CA ASN A 93 18.64 -4.05 -0.88
C ASN A 93 17.39 -4.80 -1.35
N LEU A 94 16.79 -4.33 -2.44
CA LEU A 94 15.61 -4.94 -3.03
C LEU A 94 16.03 -5.96 -4.07
N LYS A 95 15.82 -7.26 -3.79
CA LYS A 95 16.07 -8.33 -4.75
C LYS A 95 14.81 -9.15 -4.99
N ASP A 96 14.51 -9.44 -6.25
CA ASP A 96 13.27 -10.11 -6.68
C ASP A 96 13.20 -11.60 -6.26
N ASP A 97 14.32 -12.20 -5.86
CA ASP A 97 14.45 -13.57 -5.36
C ASP A 97 14.26 -13.69 -3.84
N THR A 98 14.13 -12.57 -3.13
CA THR A 98 13.94 -12.55 -1.67
C THR A 98 12.54 -12.07 -1.30
N ALA A 99 12.15 -12.25 -0.03
CA ALA A 99 10.89 -11.68 0.46
C ALA A 99 10.91 -10.15 0.50
N ILE A 100 12.09 -9.51 0.45
CA ILE A 100 12.26 -8.05 0.41
C ILE A 100 12.56 -7.58 -1.02
N HIS A 101 11.52 -7.08 -1.69
CA HIS A 101 11.61 -6.65 -3.08
C HIS A 101 10.81 -5.36 -3.32
N ARG A 102 10.73 -4.91 -4.58
CA ARG A 102 10.12 -3.62 -4.95
C ARG A 102 8.69 -3.39 -4.42
N ASN A 103 7.91 -4.45 -4.25
CA ASN A 103 6.52 -4.35 -3.76
C ASN A 103 6.35 -4.79 -2.30
N ASN A 104 7.43 -5.17 -1.61
CA ASN A 104 7.39 -5.65 -0.23
C ASN A 104 8.68 -5.23 0.48
N ASN A 105 8.74 -4.00 0.99
CA ASN A 105 9.94 -3.43 1.61
C ASN A 105 9.63 -2.36 2.66
N PHE A 106 10.67 -1.93 3.37
CA PHE A 106 10.63 -0.92 4.42
C PHE A 106 11.24 0.43 4.00
N GLN A 107 11.40 0.71 2.71
CA GLN A 107 12.05 1.96 2.27
C GLN A 107 11.13 3.19 2.40
N THR A 108 9.81 2.99 2.39
CA THR A 108 8.83 4.06 2.53
C THR A 108 7.71 3.66 3.49
N PHE A 109 7.07 4.64 4.10
CA PHE A 109 6.02 4.39 5.09
C PHE A 109 4.85 3.55 4.56
N PRO A 110 4.26 3.85 3.38
CA PRO A 110 3.17 3.02 2.86
C PRO A 110 3.58 1.58 2.57
N GLN A 111 4.81 1.36 2.06
CA GLN A 111 5.32 0.02 1.81
C GLN A 111 5.56 -0.74 3.12
N ALA A 112 6.13 -0.09 4.13
CA ALA A 112 6.31 -0.68 5.46
C ALA A 112 4.97 -1.11 6.08
N VAL A 113 3.93 -0.28 5.95
CA VAL A 113 2.56 -0.61 6.39
C VAL A 113 2.00 -1.81 5.62
N LEU A 114 2.24 -1.91 4.30
CA LEU A 114 1.82 -3.06 3.50
C LEU A 114 2.52 -4.36 3.92
N VAL A 115 3.82 -4.30 4.19
CA VAL A 115 4.59 -5.45 4.71
C VAL A 115 4.03 -5.90 6.06
N LEU A 116 3.72 -4.96 6.95
CA LEU A 116 3.12 -5.25 8.26
C LEU A 116 1.69 -5.79 8.12
N PHE A 117 0.90 -5.26 7.19
CA PHE A 117 -0.44 -5.77 6.91
C PHE A 117 -0.39 -7.23 6.45
N ARG A 118 0.51 -7.53 5.50
CA ARG A 118 0.76 -8.90 5.05
C ARG A 118 1.22 -9.81 6.19
N SER A 119 2.05 -9.29 7.08
CA SER A 119 2.51 -10.04 8.24
C SER A 119 1.38 -10.29 9.26
N ALA A 120 0.48 -9.32 9.44
CA ALA A 120 -0.68 -9.41 10.33
C ALA A 120 -1.73 -10.43 9.84
N THR A 121 -1.87 -10.62 8.52
CA THR A 121 -2.71 -11.68 7.95
C THR A 121 -2.05 -13.07 8.03
N GLY A 122 -0.81 -13.14 8.54
CA GLY A 122 -0.05 -14.38 8.66
C GLY A 122 0.59 -14.85 7.36
N GLU A 123 0.62 -14.02 6.32
CA GLU A 123 1.14 -14.41 5.01
C GLU A 123 2.65 -14.15 4.90
N GLY A 124 3.47 -15.21 4.83
CA GLY A 124 4.91 -15.10 4.50
C GLY A 124 5.75 -14.28 5.50
N TRP A 125 5.23 -13.99 6.69
CA TRP A 125 5.92 -13.15 7.69
C TRP A 125 7.24 -13.76 8.16
N GLN A 126 7.37 -15.08 8.14
CA GLN A 126 8.60 -15.80 8.50
C GLN A 126 9.70 -15.58 7.46
N ASP A 127 9.36 -15.61 6.17
CA ASP A 127 10.30 -15.37 5.08
C ASP A 127 10.77 -13.91 5.07
N ILE A 128 9.85 -12.99 5.35
CA ILE A 128 10.15 -11.56 5.53
C ILE A 128 11.10 -11.36 6.72
N MET A 129 10.81 -12.01 7.85
CA MET A 129 11.67 -11.97 9.03
C MET A 129 13.07 -12.50 8.72
N MET A 130 13.18 -13.62 8.00
CA MET A 130 14.48 -14.19 7.63
C MET A 130 15.26 -13.27 6.69
N SER A 131 14.58 -12.69 5.71
CA SER A 131 15.16 -11.71 4.76
C SER A 131 15.54 -10.37 5.41
N CYS A 132 15.09 -10.10 6.64
CA CYS A 132 15.48 -8.94 7.43
C CYS A 132 16.52 -9.24 8.52
N SER A 133 16.80 -10.52 8.79
CA SER A 133 17.75 -10.94 9.82
C SER A 133 19.20 -10.87 9.32
N THR A 134 20.17 -11.02 10.23
CA THR A 134 21.59 -10.98 9.87
C THR A 134 21.98 -12.27 9.16
N ASN A 135 21.92 -12.27 7.83
CA ASN A 135 22.34 -13.37 6.95
C ASN A 135 23.27 -12.85 5.84
N GLU A 136 24.16 -13.70 5.33
CA GLU A 136 25.11 -13.32 4.26
C GLU A 136 24.41 -12.90 2.95
N ASP A 137 23.18 -13.36 2.72
CA ASP A 137 22.40 -13.04 1.52
C ASP A 137 21.75 -11.65 1.56
N VAL A 138 21.68 -11.04 2.75
CA VAL A 138 21.07 -9.73 2.99
C VAL A 138 22.10 -8.64 2.73
N LEU A 139 21.94 -7.96 1.60
CA LEU A 139 22.85 -6.90 1.17
C LEU A 139 22.24 -5.52 1.42
N CYS A 140 23.09 -4.51 1.57
CA CYS A 140 22.67 -3.11 1.63
C CYS A 140 22.26 -2.59 0.26
N ASP A 141 21.28 -1.66 0.22
CA ASP A 141 20.95 -0.92 -1.00
C ASP A 141 22.20 -0.15 -1.48
N PRO A 142 22.65 -0.33 -2.74
CA PRO A 142 23.82 0.37 -3.28
C PRO A 142 23.74 1.90 -3.22
N ASN A 143 22.53 2.46 -3.14
CA ASN A 143 22.30 3.91 -3.04
C ASN A 143 22.27 4.41 -1.59
N SER A 144 22.41 3.52 -0.62
CA SER A 144 22.42 3.90 0.79
C SER A 144 23.82 4.27 1.28
N ASP A 145 23.84 5.09 2.32
CA ASP A 145 25.02 5.47 3.10
C ASP A 145 25.58 4.32 3.94
N MET A 146 24.80 3.25 4.14
CA MET A 146 25.21 2.03 4.82
C MET A 146 25.71 1.02 3.79
N THR A 147 26.95 0.56 3.94
CA THR A 147 27.61 -0.32 2.95
C THR A 147 27.87 -1.74 3.43
N LYS A 148 27.69 -1.99 4.73
CA LYS A 148 27.91 -3.29 5.38
C LYS A 148 26.86 -3.52 6.47
N ASP A 149 26.66 -4.79 6.84
CA ASP A 149 25.80 -5.21 7.95
C ASP A 149 24.34 -4.76 7.83
N CYS A 150 23.77 -4.84 6.61
CA CYS A 150 22.34 -4.66 6.43
C CYS A 150 21.59 -5.94 6.80
N GLY A 151 20.54 -5.77 7.61
CA GLY A 151 19.87 -6.89 8.29
C GLY A 151 20.32 -6.99 9.74
N SER A 152 19.37 -7.29 10.63
CA SER A 152 19.61 -7.28 12.07
C SER A 152 18.86 -8.40 12.76
N ASN A 153 19.50 -9.06 13.72
CA ASN A 153 18.87 -10.05 14.60
C ASN A 153 17.73 -9.47 15.44
N ILE A 154 17.54 -8.15 15.47
CA ILE A 154 16.33 -7.52 16.00
C ILE A 154 15.08 -7.89 15.19
N ALA A 155 15.22 -8.39 13.96
CA ALA A 155 14.13 -8.89 13.13
C ALA A 155 13.30 -9.97 13.85
N PHE A 156 13.94 -10.91 14.55
CA PHE A 156 13.24 -11.96 15.28
C PHE A 156 12.29 -11.41 16.34
N PRO A 157 12.75 -10.65 17.36
CA PRO A 157 11.84 -10.08 18.35
C PRO A 157 10.87 -9.08 17.74
N TYR A 158 11.25 -8.32 16.70
CA TYR A 158 10.36 -7.38 16.02
C TYR A 158 9.15 -8.07 15.38
N PHE A 159 9.36 -9.06 14.51
CA PHE A 159 8.25 -9.74 13.81
C PHE A 159 7.45 -10.64 14.75
N ILE A 160 8.11 -11.35 15.67
CA ILE A 160 7.41 -12.21 16.63
C ILE A 160 6.53 -11.38 17.57
N SER A 161 7.04 -10.29 18.14
CA SER A 161 6.25 -9.43 19.01
C SER A 161 5.09 -8.76 18.27
N PHE A 162 5.32 -8.27 17.04
CA PHE A 162 4.26 -7.75 16.19
C PHE A 162 3.15 -8.77 15.96
N TYR A 163 3.52 -9.99 15.56
CA TYR A 163 2.56 -11.06 15.26
C TYR A 163 1.72 -11.43 16.49
N VAL A 164 2.35 -11.57 17.66
CA VAL A 164 1.65 -11.89 18.91
C VAL A 164 0.72 -10.75 19.32
N LEU A 165 1.19 -9.50 19.30
CA LEU A 165 0.38 -8.33 19.65
C LEU A 165 -0.80 -8.15 18.69
N CYS A 166 -0.57 -8.31 17.38
CA CYS A 166 -1.63 -8.21 16.38
C CYS A 166 -2.66 -9.33 16.56
N SER A 167 -2.20 -10.57 16.76
CA SER A 167 -3.09 -11.71 17.01
C SER A 167 -3.94 -11.52 18.27
N PHE A 168 -3.35 -10.97 19.33
CA PHE A 168 -4.06 -10.61 20.56
C PHE A 168 -5.13 -9.54 20.32
N LEU A 169 -4.77 -8.45 19.64
CA LEU A 169 -5.71 -7.35 19.35
C LEU A 169 -6.85 -7.76 18.42
N VAL A 170 -6.60 -8.70 17.49
CA VAL A 170 -7.65 -9.20 16.58
C VAL A 170 -8.59 -10.19 17.28
N SER A 171 -8.07 -10.91 18.28
CA SER A 171 -8.86 -11.89 19.04
C SER A 171 -9.63 -11.29 20.22
N SER A 172 -9.31 -10.06 20.62
CA SER A 172 -9.92 -9.32 21.75
C SER A 172 -11.07 -8.43 21.28
#